data_AF-A0A9E5FEK5-F1
#
_entry.id   AF-A0A9E5FEK5-F1
#
_cell.length_a   1.000
_cell.length_b   1.000
_cell.length_c   1.000
_cell.angle_alpha   90.00
_cell.angle_beta   90.00
_cell.angle_gamma   90.00
#
_symmetry.space_group_name_H-M   'P 1'
#
loop_
_entity.id
_entity.type
_entity.pdbx_description
1 polymer ?
#
loop_
_entity_poly.entity_id
_entity_poly.type
_entity_poly.pdbx_seq_one_letter_code
_entity_poly.pdbx_strand_id
1 'polypeptide(L)'
;QGGPQLGHAEVNVQGTWSGSIPARLEARAILHEGCTGRALGWTMLGEVKVAGDFNFKVMIPAGGWYRLEVRAVAASGAAIAQTEVNPIGVGEVFLISGQSYAAGANDELQRVEDPLERSVLLDYQAKSWRTAHDPFPHVDNGGTIWPAFANAIQPILRVPVGLVNVAVDSFPPMVAWGRPLPPFCRGWQSRWEIPFCAVAAGRKRRDREYCNSHVC
;
A
#
# COMPACT_ATOMS: atom_id res chain seq x y z
N GLN A 1 11.68 21.80 9.87
CA GLN A 1 11.41 20.45 10.42
C GLN A 1 10.34 19.83 9.53
N GLY A 2 10.69 18.80 8.77
CA GLY A 2 9.76 18.03 7.93
C GLY A 2 9.73 16.58 8.42
N GLY A 3 8.55 15.97 8.45
CA GLY A 3 8.34 14.61 8.94
C GLY A 3 6.86 14.33 9.21
N PRO A 4 6.49 13.07 9.48
CA PRO A 4 5.12 12.55 9.52
C PRO A 4 4.20 13.13 10.60
N GLN A 5 4.60 14.19 11.31
CA GLN A 5 4.03 14.60 12.60
C GLN A 5 2.53 14.93 12.59
N LEU A 6 1.86 14.96 11.42
CA LEU A 6 0.43 15.25 11.30
C LEU A 6 -0.37 14.27 10.41
N GLY A 7 0.27 13.25 9.80
CA GLY A 7 -0.39 12.37 8.83
C GLY A 7 -0.94 11.07 9.43
N HIS A 8 -2.01 10.55 8.83
CA HIS A 8 -2.57 9.22 9.13
C HIS A 8 -3.29 8.67 7.91
N ALA A 9 -3.46 7.35 7.85
CA ALA A 9 -4.36 6.70 6.89
C ALA A 9 -5.42 5.89 7.61
N GLU A 10 -6.61 5.87 7.04
CA GLU A 10 -7.65 4.90 7.38
C GLU A 10 -7.37 3.63 6.57
N VAL A 11 -7.05 2.54 7.25
CA VAL A 11 -6.78 1.24 6.64
C VAL A 11 -8.00 0.35 6.81
N ASN A 12 -8.51 -0.19 5.69
CA ASN A 12 -9.60 -1.15 5.71
C ASN A 12 -9.06 -2.54 6.09
N VAL A 13 -9.70 -3.15 7.08
CA VAL A 13 -9.40 -4.49 7.58
C VAL A 13 -10.61 -5.37 7.28
N GLN A 14 -10.48 -6.19 6.25
CA GLN A 14 -11.53 -7.08 5.78
C GLN A 14 -11.09 -8.55 5.81
N GLY A 15 -12.05 -9.43 5.99
CA GLY A 15 -11.83 -10.86 6.02
C GLY A 15 -13.11 -11.61 6.35
N THR A 16 -12.98 -12.93 6.49
CA THR A 16 -14.08 -13.83 6.79
C THR A 16 -13.76 -14.60 8.07
N TRP A 17 -14.74 -14.72 8.97
CA TRP A 17 -14.64 -15.49 10.20
C TRP A 17 -15.51 -16.74 10.14
N SER A 18 -14.93 -17.92 10.41
CA SER A 18 -15.61 -19.22 10.36
C SER A 18 -15.52 -20.04 11.65
N GLY A 19 -14.93 -19.48 12.72
CA GLY A 19 -14.76 -20.14 14.01
C GLY A 19 -15.81 -19.73 15.06
N SER A 20 -15.56 -20.08 16.32
CA SER A 20 -16.36 -19.59 17.47
C SER A 20 -16.40 -18.07 17.47
N ILE A 21 -17.57 -17.48 17.66
CA ILE A 21 -17.78 -16.02 17.54
C ILE A 21 -16.96 -15.28 18.61
N PRO A 22 -15.99 -14.44 18.23
CA PRO A 22 -15.29 -13.60 19.18
C PRO A 22 -16.21 -12.47 19.65
N ALA A 23 -15.94 -11.91 20.82
CA ALA A 23 -16.65 -10.71 21.25
C ALA A 23 -16.27 -9.50 20.39
N ARG A 24 -15.00 -9.39 20.00
CA ARG A 24 -14.49 -8.29 19.19
C ARG A 24 -13.23 -8.64 18.42
N LEU A 25 -12.93 -7.83 17.40
CA LEU A 25 -11.62 -7.78 16.77
C LEU A 25 -10.85 -6.56 17.27
N GLU A 26 -9.54 -6.73 17.39
CA GLU A 26 -8.60 -5.66 17.73
C GLU A 26 -7.44 -5.68 16.74
N ALA A 27 -6.85 -4.52 16.47
CA ALA A 27 -5.65 -4.39 15.66
C ALA A 27 -4.55 -3.63 16.39
N ARG A 28 -3.29 -3.96 16.08
CA ARG A 28 -2.12 -3.16 16.46
C ARG A 28 -1.20 -3.02 15.26
N ALA A 29 -0.51 -1.89 15.16
CA ALA A 29 0.48 -1.65 14.12
C ALA A 29 1.86 -1.51 14.76
N ILE A 30 2.76 -2.45 14.47
CA ILE A 30 4.13 -2.43 14.98
C ILE A 30 5.00 -1.74 13.94
N LEU A 31 5.66 -0.65 14.33
CA LEU A 31 6.55 0.10 13.45
C LEU A 31 7.85 -0.68 13.19
N HIS A 32 8.30 -0.72 11.94
CA HIS A 32 9.62 -1.26 11.59
C HIS A 32 10.75 -0.35 12.09
N GLU A 33 11.91 -0.96 12.36
CA GLU A 33 13.10 -0.22 12.80
C GLU A 33 13.54 0.83 11.76
N GLY A 34 14.05 1.97 12.25
CA GLY A 34 14.52 3.08 11.39
C GLY A 34 13.42 3.96 10.78
N CYS A 35 12.15 3.60 10.94
CA CYS A 35 11.03 4.45 10.52
C CYS A 35 10.76 5.60 11.52
N THR A 36 10.10 6.66 11.05
CA THR A 36 9.87 7.89 11.84
C THR A 36 8.45 8.00 12.43
N GLY A 37 7.58 7.04 12.11
CA GLY A 37 6.21 6.96 12.60
C GLY A 37 6.11 6.54 14.06
N ARG A 38 4.91 6.14 14.49
CA ARG A 38 4.64 5.66 15.85
C ARG A 38 3.81 4.39 15.83
N ALA A 39 4.17 3.41 16.67
CA ALA A 39 3.40 2.19 16.81
C ALA A 39 1.98 2.49 17.34
N LEU A 40 1.02 1.67 16.90
CA LEU A 40 -0.35 1.67 17.39
C LEU A 40 -0.52 0.45 18.30
N GLY A 41 -0.91 0.67 19.55
CA GLY A 41 -1.27 -0.41 20.47
C GLY A 41 -2.55 -1.13 20.05
N TRP A 42 -2.90 -2.21 20.76
CA TRP A 42 -4.17 -2.91 20.54
C TRP A 42 -5.35 -1.93 20.65
N THR A 43 -6.04 -1.76 19.53
CA THR A 43 -7.17 -0.85 19.35
C THR A 43 -8.36 -1.67 18.87
N MET A 44 -9.53 -1.46 19.45
CA MET A 44 -10.75 -2.16 19.04
C MET A 44 -11.17 -1.75 17.63
N LEU A 45 -11.36 -2.74 16.75
CA LEU A 45 -11.90 -2.56 15.41
C LEU A 45 -13.44 -2.55 15.42
N GLY A 46 -14.02 -3.50 16.14
CA GLY A 46 -15.47 -3.68 16.23
C GLY A 46 -15.86 -5.02 16.84
N GLU A 47 -17.15 -5.18 17.11
CA GLU A 47 -17.74 -6.42 17.61
C GLU A 47 -18.04 -7.38 16.45
N VAL A 48 -17.89 -8.69 16.70
CA VAL A 48 -18.30 -9.73 15.75
C VAL A 48 -19.49 -10.45 16.37
N LYS A 49 -20.67 -10.34 15.74
CA LYS A 49 -21.92 -10.92 16.27
C LYS A 49 -22.31 -12.21 15.57
N VAL A 50 -21.81 -12.41 14.36
CA VAL A 50 -22.11 -13.54 13.48
C VAL A 50 -20.85 -13.98 12.77
N ALA A 51 -20.80 -15.25 12.37
CA ALA A 51 -19.78 -15.75 11.46
C ALA A 51 -20.03 -15.16 10.06
N GLY A 52 -18.98 -15.05 9.26
CA GLY A 52 -19.03 -14.48 7.92
C GLY A 52 -18.06 -13.32 7.73
N ASP A 53 -18.35 -12.51 6.72
CA ASP A 53 -17.48 -11.41 6.32
C ASP A 53 -17.56 -10.24 7.30
N PHE A 54 -16.41 -9.62 7.55
CA PHE A 54 -16.30 -8.39 8.31
C PHE A 54 -15.50 -7.36 7.51
N ASN A 55 -15.80 -6.09 7.76
CA ASN A 55 -15.07 -4.95 7.23
C ASN A 55 -15.03 -3.87 8.31
N PHE A 56 -13.83 -3.59 8.80
CA PHE A 56 -13.56 -2.56 9.80
C PHE A 56 -12.47 -1.61 9.31
N LYS A 57 -12.32 -0.51 10.03
CA LYS A 57 -11.34 0.53 9.72
C LYS A 57 -10.44 0.77 10.92
N VAL A 58 -9.16 1.02 10.66
CA VAL A 58 -8.19 1.42 11.69
C VAL A 58 -7.36 2.60 11.22
N MET A 59 -7.21 3.58 12.11
CA MET A 59 -6.39 4.76 11.83
C MET A 59 -4.93 4.46 12.18
N ILE A 60 -4.07 4.40 11.18
CA ILE A 60 -2.64 4.15 11.36
C ILE A 60 -1.87 5.46 11.10
N PRO A 61 -1.01 5.90 12.02
CA PRO A 61 -0.18 7.09 11.82
C PRO A 61 0.77 6.94 10.62
N ALA A 62 0.99 8.02 9.89
CA ALA A 62 2.03 8.06 8.87
C ALA A 62 3.42 7.91 9.49
N GLY A 63 4.40 7.51 8.68
CA GLY A 63 5.81 7.58 9.07
C GLY A 63 6.62 6.30 8.94
N GLY A 64 6.07 5.23 8.38
CA GLY A 64 6.86 4.02 8.21
C GLY A 64 6.16 2.83 7.62
N TRP A 65 6.98 1.79 7.48
CA TRP A 65 6.51 0.43 7.36
C TRP A 65 6.01 -0.06 8.71
N TYR A 66 4.84 -0.70 8.72
CA TYR A 66 4.31 -1.36 9.89
C TYR A 66 4.07 -2.85 9.60
N ARG A 67 4.04 -3.65 10.66
CA ARG A 67 3.36 -4.94 10.67
C ARG A 67 2.01 -4.74 11.33
N LEU A 68 0.93 -4.94 10.57
CA LEU A 68 -0.43 -4.87 11.08
C LEU A 68 -0.82 -6.24 11.61
N GLU A 69 -1.04 -6.35 12.91
CA GLU A 69 -1.54 -7.57 13.54
C GLU A 69 -3.00 -7.38 13.91
N VAL A 70 -3.83 -8.37 13.62
CA VAL A 70 -5.25 -8.39 13.93
C VAL A 70 -5.53 -9.63 14.77
N ARG A 71 -6.22 -9.45 15.89
CA ARG A 71 -6.62 -10.55 16.77
C ARG A 71 -8.11 -10.56 17.03
N ALA A 72 -8.64 -11.77 17.19
CA ALA A 72 -9.98 -12.02 17.67
C ALA A 72 -9.94 -12.29 19.18
N VAL A 73 -10.81 -11.62 19.93
CA VAL A 73 -10.84 -11.67 21.39
C VAL A 73 -12.18 -12.22 21.87
N ALA A 74 -12.15 -13.27 22.68
CA ALA A 74 -13.34 -13.84 23.31
C ALA A 74 -13.90 -12.91 24.40
N ALA A 75 -15.13 -13.19 24.86
CA ALA A 75 -15.74 -12.47 25.98
C ALA A 75 -14.92 -12.55 27.28
N SER A 76 -14.14 -13.62 27.47
CA SER A 76 -13.20 -13.78 28.59
C SER A 76 -11.98 -12.86 28.52
N GLY A 77 -11.75 -12.18 27.39
CA GLY A 77 -10.55 -11.38 27.12
C GLY A 77 -9.38 -12.16 26.53
N ALA A 78 -9.50 -13.48 26.37
CA ALA A 78 -8.47 -14.30 25.72
C ALA A 78 -8.45 -14.07 24.20
N ALA A 79 -7.25 -13.97 23.63
CA ALA A 79 -7.07 -13.99 22.17
C ALA A 79 -7.30 -15.41 21.67
N ILE A 80 -8.24 -15.58 20.73
CA ILE A 80 -8.63 -16.89 20.19
C ILE A 80 -8.15 -17.13 18.76
N ALA A 81 -7.77 -16.07 18.05
CA ALA A 81 -7.05 -16.16 16.78
C ALA A 81 -6.26 -14.87 16.54
N GLN A 82 -5.23 -14.96 15.70
CA GLN A 82 -4.43 -13.82 15.29
C GLN A 82 -3.90 -14.03 13.87
N THR A 83 -3.86 -12.95 13.09
CA THR A 83 -3.25 -12.88 11.76
C THR A 83 -2.44 -11.60 11.64
N GLU A 84 -1.59 -11.52 10.61
CA GLU A 84 -0.79 -10.33 10.34
C GLU A 84 -0.61 -10.06 8.85
N VAL A 85 -0.41 -8.78 8.53
CA VAL A 85 0.04 -8.32 7.22
C VAL A 85 1.31 -7.50 7.41
N ASN A 86 2.33 -7.85 6.63
CA ASN A 86 3.67 -7.28 6.72
C ASN A 86 4.33 -7.24 5.35
N PRO A 87 4.95 -6.12 4.94
CA PRO A 87 4.82 -4.78 5.53
C PRO A 87 3.46 -4.14 5.20
N ILE A 88 3.12 -3.01 5.84
CA ILE A 88 2.09 -2.04 5.43
C ILE A 88 2.70 -0.62 5.48
N GLY A 89 2.60 0.14 4.40
CA GLY A 89 3.15 1.51 4.33
C GLY A 89 2.09 2.57 4.54
N VAL A 90 2.35 3.54 5.43
CA VAL A 90 1.52 4.74 5.57
C VAL A 90 2.36 6.00 5.35
N GLY A 91 2.08 6.68 4.25
CA GLY A 91 2.81 7.86 3.81
C GLY A 91 2.14 8.51 2.60
N GLU A 92 2.93 8.97 1.63
CA GLU A 92 2.47 9.75 0.48
C GLU A 92 2.31 8.88 -0.77
N VAL A 93 1.36 9.24 -1.64
CA VAL A 93 1.19 8.59 -2.95
C VAL A 93 1.25 9.64 -4.05
N PHE A 94 2.14 9.44 -5.02
CA PHE A 94 2.29 10.28 -6.20
C PHE A 94 1.76 9.54 -7.43
N LEU A 95 0.81 10.18 -8.10
CA LEU A 95 0.37 9.78 -9.43
C LEU A 95 1.31 10.40 -10.46
N ILE A 96 1.93 9.55 -11.27
CA ILE A 96 2.87 9.92 -12.31
C ILE A 96 2.14 9.89 -13.64
N SER A 97 2.10 11.02 -14.34
CA SER A 97 1.63 11.12 -15.72
C SER A 97 2.68 11.78 -16.61
N GLY A 98 2.63 11.52 -17.91
CA GLY A 98 3.58 12.08 -18.86
C GLY A 98 3.76 11.22 -20.11
N GLN A 99 4.81 11.54 -20.86
CA GLN A 99 5.22 10.89 -22.10
C GLN A 99 6.44 9.97 -21.90
N SER A 100 7.11 9.57 -23.00
CA SER A 100 8.25 8.64 -23.07
C SER A 100 9.28 8.72 -21.93
N TYR A 101 9.74 9.92 -21.55
CA TYR A 101 10.73 10.08 -20.47
C TYR A 101 10.19 9.73 -19.07
N ALA A 102 8.89 9.95 -18.83
CA ALA A 102 8.21 9.48 -17.62
C ALA A 102 7.83 7.99 -17.71
N ALA A 103 7.70 7.48 -18.95
CA ALA A 103 7.40 6.11 -19.32
C ALA A 103 8.66 5.32 -19.74
N GLY A 104 9.83 5.61 -19.15
CA GLY A 104 10.98 4.69 -19.14
C GLY A 104 11.83 4.63 -20.39
N ALA A 105 11.88 5.69 -21.20
CA ALA A 105 12.76 5.76 -22.37
C ALA A 105 14.22 6.21 -22.06
N ASN A 106 14.66 6.21 -20.79
CA ASN A 106 16.05 6.57 -20.48
C ASN A 106 16.99 5.39 -20.69
N ASP A 107 18.23 5.66 -21.09
CA ASP A 107 19.26 4.62 -21.27
C ASP A 107 19.81 4.09 -19.94
N GLU A 108 19.74 4.89 -18.88
CA GLU A 108 20.32 4.56 -17.57
C GLU A 108 19.25 4.06 -16.59
N LEU A 109 19.43 2.84 -16.08
CA LEU A 109 18.58 2.25 -15.03
C LEU A 109 18.98 2.81 -13.67
N GLN A 110 18.01 3.40 -12.97
CA GLN A 110 18.22 3.94 -11.63
C GLN A 110 17.63 3.04 -10.55
N ARG A 111 18.09 3.24 -9.32
CA ARG A 111 17.66 2.48 -8.15
C ARG A 111 17.31 3.39 -6.99
N VAL A 112 16.31 2.98 -6.22
CA VAL A 112 16.08 3.53 -4.88
C VAL A 112 17.30 3.22 -4.03
N GLU A 113 17.84 4.24 -3.37
CA GLU A 113 19.02 4.17 -2.50
C GLU A 113 18.64 4.09 -1.01
N ASP A 114 17.37 4.36 -0.69
CA ASP A 114 16.88 4.25 0.68
C ASP A 114 17.02 2.82 1.20
N PRO A 115 17.81 2.58 2.27
CA PRO A 115 18.04 1.22 2.78
C PRO A 115 16.79 0.57 3.37
N LEU A 116 15.76 1.36 3.69
CA LEU A 116 14.45 0.87 4.12
C LEU A 116 13.49 0.63 2.94
N GLU A 117 13.93 0.84 1.71
CA GLU A 117 13.17 0.66 0.47
C GLU A 117 11.77 1.32 0.53
N ARG A 118 11.67 2.50 1.16
CA ARG A 118 10.38 3.16 1.42
C ARG A 118 9.69 3.69 0.17
N SER A 119 10.38 3.73 -0.96
CA SER A 119 9.83 4.19 -2.23
C SER A 119 9.42 2.99 -3.08
N VAL A 120 8.10 2.83 -3.27
CA VAL A 120 7.48 1.69 -3.94
C VAL A 120 6.68 2.13 -5.15
N LEU A 121 6.59 1.26 -6.14
CA LEU A 121 5.81 1.40 -7.35
C LEU A 121 4.65 0.40 -7.35
N LEU A 122 3.48 0.84 -7.79
CA LEU A 122 2.35 -0.04 -8.05
C LEU A 122 2.57 -0.82 -9.35
N ASP A 123 2.73 -2.14 -9.23
CA ASP A 123 2.60 -3.10 -10.32
C ASP A 123 1.11 -3.47 -10.45
N TYR A 124 0.41 -2.83 -11.39
CA TYR A 124 -1.03 -3.00 -11.54
C TYR A 124 -1.42 -4.35 -12.16
N GLN A 125 -0.50 -5.02 -12.87
CA GLN A 125 -0.77 -6.35 -13.44
C GLN A 125 -0.71 -7.43 -12.35
N ALA A 126 0.35 -7.40 -11.54
CA ALA A 126 0.52 -8.26 -10.38
C ALA A 126 -0.35 -7.84 -9.19
N LYS A 127 -0.98 -6.64 -9.26
CA LYS A 127 -1.76 -6.03 -8.18
C LYS A 127 -0.97 -5.96 -6.88
N SER A 128 0.30 -5.59 -6.99
CA SER A 128 1.22 -5.57 -5.86
C SER A 128 2.11 -4.33 -5.89
N TRP A 129 2.65 -3.99 -4.74
CA TRP A 129 3.65 -2.94 -4.62
C TRP A 129 5.04 -3.57 -4.57
N ARG A 130 5.99 -2.97 -5.28
CA ARG A 130 7.40 -3.36 -5.28
C ARG A 130 8.28 -2.15 -5.13
N THR A 131 9.51 -2.34 -4.67
CA THR A 131 10.48 -1.25 -4.62
C THR A 131 10.64 -0.61 -6.01
N ALA A 132 10.65 0.72 -6.05
CA ALA A 132 10.64 1.50 -7.29
C ALA A 132 12.02 1.51 -7.97
N HIS A 133 12.62 0.34 -8.18
CA HIS A 133 13.79 0.18 -9.03
C HIS A 133 13.38 0.08 -10.50
N ASP A 134 14.21 0.64 -11.37
CA ASP A 134 14.13 0.36 -12.79
C ASP A 134 14.65 -1.07 -13.12
N PRO A 135 14.17 -1.68 -14.21
CA PRO A 135 13.07 -1.22 -15.05
C PRO A 135 11.70 -1.42 -14.37
N PHE A 136 10.78 -0.50 -14.63
CA PHE A 136 9.40 -0.61 -14.15
C PHE A 136 8.67 -1.73 -14.93
N PRO A 137 7.86 -2.59 -14.29
CA PRO A 137 7.32 -3.82 -14.88
C PRO A 137 6.29 -3.62 -16.02
N HIS A 138 5.87 -2.38 -16.30
CA HIS A 138 4.85 -2.03 -17.31
C HIS A 138 5.29 -0.92 -18.24
N VAL A 139 6.59 -0.68 -18.22
CA VAL A 139 7.26 0.38 -18.92
C VAL A 139 8.29 -0.31 -19.81
N ASP A 140 8.73 0.34 -20.88
CA ASP A 140 9.83 -0.21 -21.70
C ASP A 140 11.05 -0.54 -20.82
N ASN A 141 11.96 -1.35 -21.35
CA ASN A 141 13.13 -1.86 -20.59
C ASN A 141 14.15 -0.78 -20.21
N GLY A 142 13.89 0.50 -20.49
CA GLY A 142 14.74 1.61 -20.11
C GLY A 142 14.48 2.11 -18.69
N GLY A 143 15.32 3.05 -18.27
CA GLY A 143 15.22 3.66 -16.96
C GLY A 143 14.23 4.82 -16.92
N THR A 144 13.86 5.21 -15.70
CA THR A 144 12.96 6.32 -15.43
C THR A 144 13.64 7.35 -14.52
N ILE A 145 13.07 8.55 -14.40
CA ILE A 145 13.53 9.55 -13.43
C ILE A 145 13.03 9.26 -12.00
N TRP A 146 12.07 8.34 -11.85
CA TRP A 146 11.32 8.16 -10.62
C TRP A 146 12.14 7.61 -9.45
N PRO A 147 13.14 6.73 -9.65
CA PRO A 147 14.07 6.36 -8.58
C PRO A 147 14.90 7.55 -8.09
N ALA A 148 15.44 8.41 -8.96
CA ALA A 148 16.12 9.65 -8.53
C ALA A 148 15.18 10.61 -7.81
N PHE A 149 13.95 10.79 -8.33
CA PHE A 149 12.93 11.58 -7.65
C PHE A 149 12.68 11.05 -6.24
N ALA A 150 12.48 9.74 -6.09
CA ALA A 150 12.32 9.08 -4.81
C ALA A 150 13.52 9.33 -3.88
N ASN A 151 14.75 9.16 -4.36
CA ASN A 151 15.97 9.41 -3.58
C ASN A 151 16.07 10.87 -3.11
N ALA A 152 15.65 11.83 -3.94
CA ALA A 152 15.68 13.25 -3.60
C ALA A 152 14.64 13.63 -2.54
N ILE A 153 13.43 13.05 -2.60
CA ILE A 153 12.35 13.40 -1.67
C ILE A 153 12.38 12.60 -0.37
N GLN A 154 12.96 11.41 -0.37
CA GLN A 154 12.91 10.51 0.79
C GLN A 154 13.54 11.09 2.06
N PRO A 155 14.70 11.78 2.01
CA PRO A 155 15.27 12.47 3.16
C PRO A 155 14.38 13.59 3.71
N ILE A 156 13.51 14.16 2.87
CA ILE A 156 12.63 15.28 3.22
C ILE A 156 11.32 14.76 3.83
N LEU A 157 10.64 13.84 3.15
CA LEU A 157 9.34 13.32 3.56
C LEU A 157 9.45 12.33 4.73
N ARG A 158 10.48 11.47 4.70
CA ARG A 158 10.78 10.46 5.75
C ARG A 158 9.64 9.46 6.03
N VAL A 159 8.71 9.33 5.09
CA VAL A 159 7.58 8.38 5.09
C VAL A 159 7.68 7.46 3.87
N PRO A 160 6.98 6.30 3.84
CA PRO A 160 6.79 5.54 2.61
C PRO A 160 6.20 6.39 1.49
N VAL A 161 6.72 6.22 0.28
CA VAL A 161 6.27 6.91 -0.92
C VAL A 161 5.79 5.88 -1.94
N GLY A 162 4.50 5.90 -2.25
CA GLY A 162 3.91 5.12 -3.33
C GLY A 162 3.92 5.88 -4.65
N LEU A 163 4.38 5.24 -5.71
CA LEU A 163 4.41 5.77 -7.07
C LEU A 163 3.41 4.97 -7.92
N VAL A 164 2.54 5.68 -8.64
CA VAL A 164 1.57 5.07 -9.56
C VAL A 164 1.84 5.63 -10.96
N ASN A 165 2.47 4.83 -11.82
CA ASN A 165 2.81 5.27 -13.18
C ASN A 165 1.65 5.04 -14.16
N VAL A 166 1.11 6.13 -14.69
CA VAL A 166 0.12 6.17 -15.77
C VAL A 166 0.62 6.93 -17.00
N ALA A 167 1.94 7.17 -17.10
CA ALA A 167 2.56 7.75 -18.28
C ALA A 167 2.46 6.79 -19.47
N VAL A 168 2.35 7.36 -20.68
CA VAL A 168 2.21 6.59 -21.92
C VAL A 168 3.19 7.15 -22.94
N ASP A 169 3.97 6.28 -23.57
CA ASP A 169 4.81 6.67 -24.68
C ASP A 169 3.95 6.99 -25.93
N SER A 170 4.33 8.02 -26.69
CA SER A 170 3.84 8.30 -28.03
C SER A 170 2.32 8.59 -28.16
N PHE A 171 1.77 9.47 -27.30
CA PHE A 171 0.44 10.07 -27.51
C PHE A 171 0.54 11.53 -28.02
N PRO A 172 -0.39 11.99 -28.91
CA PRO A 172 -0.37 13.34 -29.47
C PRO A 172 -0.56 14.42 -28.37
N PRO A 173 -0.21 15.70 -28.65
CA PRO A 173 -0.06 16.77 -27.65
C PRO A 173 -1.29 16.95 -26.74
N MET A 174 -1.09 17.69 -25.63
CA MET A 174 -2.01 17.93 -24.49
C MET A 174 -3.52 18.00 -24.77
N VAL A 175 -3.94 18.38 -25.99
CA VAL A 175 -5.31 18.36 -26.51
C VAL A 175 -6.01 17.00 -26.38
N ALA A 176 -5.26 15.88 -26.35
CA ALA A 176 -5.82 14.53 -26.24
C ALA A 176 -6.27 14.14 -24.81
N TRP A 177 -5.76 14.80 -23.77
CA TRP A 177 -6.19 14.56 -22.37
C TRP A 177 -7.64 15.04 -22.10
N GLY A 178 -8.20 15.86 -22.99
CA GLY A 178 -9.57 16.37 -22.93
C GLY A 178 -10.60 15.57 -23.75
N ARG A 179 -10.21 14.46 -24.41
CA ARG A 179 -11.13 13.61 -25.17
C ARG A 179 -11.44 12.32 -24.41
N PRO A 180 -12.62 11.68 -24.64
CA PRO A 180 -12.91 10.39 -24.03
C PRO A 180 -11.78 9.44 -24.39
N LEU A 181 -11.12 8.98 -23.33
CA LEU A 181 -9.87 8.26 -23.38
C LEU A 181 -9.99 7.00 -24.29
N PRO A 182 -8.88 6.52 -24.87
CA PRO A 182 -8.86 5.28 -25.63
C PRO A 182 -9.46 4.12 -24.82
N PRO A 183 -9.88 3.00 -25.46
CA PRO A 183 -10.56 1.88 -24.79
C PRO A 183 -9.86 1.37 -23.51
N PHE A 184 -8.53 1.55 -23.40
CA PHE A 184 -7.72 1.27 -22.21
C PHE A 184 -8.25 1.94 -20.92
N CYS A 185 -8.86 3.12 -21.04
CA CYS A 185 -9.39 3.87 -19.91
C CYS A 185 -10.91 3.68 -19.70
N ARG A 186 -11.62 2.98 -20.59
CA ARG A 186 -13.06 2.70 -20.37
C ARG A 186 -13.31 1.74 -19.19
N GLY A 187 -12.30 0.95 -18.81
CA GLY A 187 -12.34 0.15 -17.58
C GLY A 187 -12.17 0.98 -16.30
N TRP A 188 -11.71 2.24 -16.40
CA TRP A 188 -11.43 3.12 -15.25
C TRP A 188 -12.62 4.01 -14.86
N GLN A 189 -13.55 4.30 -15.77
CA GLN A 189 -14.70 5.18 -15.46
C GLN A 189 -15.78 4.52 -14.59
N SER A 190 -15.85 3.19 -14.54
CA SER A 190 -16.89 2.46 -13.79
C SER A 190 -16.49 2.02 -12.39
N ARG A 191 -15.22 2.24 -11.97
CA ARG A 191 -14.73 1.99 -10.61
C ARG A 191 -13.74 3.08 -10.21
N TRP A 192 -14.27 4.17 -9.66
CA TRP A 192 -13.53 5.18 -8.89
C TRP A 192 -13.07 4.66 -7.52
N GLU A 193 -12.93 3.35 -7.36
CA GLU A 193 -12.24 2.76 -6.22
C GLU A 193 -10.78 2.67 -6.63
N ILE A 194 -10.02 3.75 -6.39
CA ILE A 194 -8.61 3.56 -6.04
C ILE A 194 -8.70 2.90 -4.67
N PRO A 195 -8.47 1.57 -4.51
CA PRO A 195 -8.38 1.02 -3.18
C PRO A 195 -7.26 1.79 -2.50
N PHE A 196 -7.58 2.42 -1.38
CA PHE A 196 -6.60 2.96 -0.45
C PHE A 196 -5.81 1.77 0.10
N CYS A 197 -4.94 1.19 -0.73
CA CYS A 197 -4.12 0.06 -0.39
C CYS A 197 -3.00 0.54 0.53
N ALA A 198 -3.13 0.22 1.81
CA ALA A 198 -1.96 0.01 2.64
C ALA A 198 -1.02 -0.98 1.91
N VAL A 199 0.23 -0.58 1.70
CA VAL A 199 1.21 -1.31 0.89
C VAL A 199 1.54 -2.67 1.51
N ALA A 200 0.89 -3.75 1.09
CA ALA A 200 1.12 -5.10 1.61
C ALA A 200 2.01 -5.96 0.68
N ALA A 201 3.17 -6.42 1.16
CA ALA A 201 4.04 -7.37 0.45
C ALA A 201 4.28 -8.65 1.29
N GLY A 202 3.31 -9.57 1.29
CA GLY A 202 3.38 -10.81 2.08
C GLY A 202 3.77 -12.06 1.28
N ARG A 203 4.77 -12.83 1.75
CA ARG A 203 5.06 -14.21 1.31
C ARG A 203 4.32 -15.21 2.22
N LYS A 204 3.56 -16.14 1.63
CA LYS A 204 2.87 -17.24 2.34
C LYS A 204 3.87 -18.16 3.05
N ARG A 205 3.72 -18.36 4.37
CA ARG A 205 4.23 -19.55 5.06
C ARG A 205 3.04 -20.42 5.48
N ARG A 206 3.09 -21.70 5.11
CA ARG A 206 2.12 -22.73 5.50
C ARG A 206 2.36 -23.09 6.96
N ASP A 207 1.36 -22.89 7.82
CA ASP A 207 0.79 -23.93 8.68
C ASP A 207 -0.23 -23.37 9.71
N ARG A 208 -1.37 -24.06 9.79
CA ARG A 208 -2.47 -24.04 10.78
C ARG A 208 -3.48 -22.87 10.76
N GLU A 209 -4.76 -23.29 10.71
CA GLU A 209 -6.05 -22.58 10.82
C GLU A 209 -6.20 -21.22 10.11
N TYR A 210 -6.97 -21.25 9.03
CA TYR A 210 -7.07 -20.18 8.03
C TYR A 210 -7.98 -19.03 8.50
N CYS A 211 -7.36 -17.89 8.81
CA CYS A 211 -7.99 -16.57 8.69
C CYS A 211 -7.45 -15.93 7.39
N ASN A 212 -8.24 -15.96 6.31
CA ASN A 212 -7.88 -15.27 5.06
C ASN A 212 -8.21 -13.77 5.21
N SER A 213 -7.31 -12.99 5.78
CA SER A 213 -7.39 -11.53 5.77
C SER A 213 -6.77 -11.00 4.47
N HIS A 214 -7.56 -10.27 3.68
CA HIS A 214 -7.05 -9.48 2.58
C HIS A 214 -7.06 -8.02 3.02
N VAL A 215 -5.91 -7.38 3.15
CA VAL A 215 -5.84 -5.93 3.39
C VAL A 215 -5.79 -5.26 2.02
N CYS A 216 -6.84 -4.48 1.72
CA CYS A 216 -6.97 -3.65 0.51
C CYS A 216 -7.16 -2.20 0.92
#